data_AF-A0A8C8LYK8-F1
#
_entry.id   AF-A0A8C8LYK8-F1
#
_cell.length_a   1.000
_cell.length_b   1.000
_cell.length_c   1.000
_cell.angle_alpha   90.00
_cell.angle_beta   90.00
_cell.angle_gamma   90.00
#
_symmetry.space_group_name_H-M   'P 1'
#
loop_
_entity.id
_entity.type
_entity.pdbx_description
1 polymer ?
#
loop_
_entity_poly.entity_id
_entity_poly.type
_entity_poly.pdbx_seq_one_letter_code
_entity_poly.pdbx_strand_id
1 'polypeptide(L)'
;MGAVLGLCSMASWIPCLCGTAPCLLCKCCPSGNNSTVTRLIYAFFLLLCVGIACVMLMPGMEEQLKKIPGFCDGGMGTSIPGVEGHVNCDVLVGYKAVYRICFGMAMFFLLFSLLMVKVKSSQDPRATIHNGFWFFKFASATAITIGAFFIPEGPFTTVWFYIGMAGAFCFILIQLVLLIDFAHSWNESWVEKMEEGNSRCWYAALLSATTINYILSLVSLIMFYVYYTHTDGCTENKAFISVNMLLCVGASVMSVLPKIQESQPRSGLLQSSIVTLYTMYLTWSAMTNEPDRKCNPSLLGIIGLNNTTPAGKDHPVVQWWDAQGIVGLVLFLMCVLYSSIRNSSNTQVNKLTLTSDESSLIEDGHHPENFDVEDGENRAVDNEKEGVTYSYSFFHFMLFLASLYIMMTLTNWYSPDSNYETMTSKWPSVWVKISSSWICIALYVWTLAAPLVLVNRDFD
;
A
#
# COMPACT_ATOMS: atom_id res chain seq x y z
N MET A 1 29.52 24.90 19.81
CA MET A 1 30.01 24.53 18.45
C MET A 1 29.27 23.29 17.88
N GLY A 2 27.96 23.12 18.17
CA GLY A 2 27.16 21.98 17.70
C GLY A 2 26.28 22.26 16.48
N ALA A 3 26.25 23.50 15.97
CA ALA A 3 25.40 23.91 14.85
C ALA A 3 26.11 23.91 13.48
N VAL A 4 27.42 23.62 13.43
CA VAL A 4 28.20 23.65 12.18
C VAL A 4 28.36 22.24 11.57
N LEU A 5 28.19 21.17 12.35
CA LEU A 5 28.31 19.79 11.86
C LEU A 5 27.03 19.25 11.19
N GLY A 6 25.87 19.87 11.39
CA GLY A 6 24.63 19.52 10.68
C GLY A 6 24.54 20.07 9.25
N LEU A 7 25.19 21.20 8.98
CA LEU A 7 25.16 21.85 7.67
C LEU A 7 26.14 21.23 6.66
N CYS A 8 27.21 20.58 7.13
CA CYS A 8 28.15 19.86 6.26
C CYS A 8 27.63 18.50 5.77
N SER A 9 26.59 17.93 6.39
CA SER A 9 25.99 16.68 5.90
C SER A 9 25.17 16.93 4.62
N MET A 10 24.28 17.92 4.62
CA MET A 10 23.43 18.26 3.46
C MET A 10 24.23 18.70 2.22
N ALA A 11 25.34 19.43 2.39
CA ALA A 11 26.18 19.90 1.28
C ALA A 11 26.91 18.76 0.54
N SER A 12 27.19 17.64 1.22
CA SER A 12 27.84 16.46 0.62
C SER A 12 26.88 15.58 -0.21
N TRP A 13 25.57 15.79 -0.09
CA TRP A 13 24.54 15.06 -0.84
C TRP A 13 24.24 15.71 -2.19
N ILE A 14 24.52 17.01 -2.32
CA ILE A 14 24.22 17.82 -3.51
C ILE A 14 24.92 17.27 -4.77
N PRO A 15 26.20 16.85 -4.75
CA PRO A 15 26.83 16.28 -5.95
C PRO A 15 26.25 14.91 -6.34
N CYS A 16 25.84 14.08 -5.37
CA CYS A 16 25.23 12.76 -5.63
C CYS A 16 23.76 12.87 -6.09
N LEU A 17 23.04 13.92 -5.66
CA LEU A 17 21.65 14.18 -6.08
C LEU A 17 21.59 14.93 -7.42
N CYS A 18 22.53 15.83 -7.71
CA CYS A 18 22.54 16.67 -8.93
C CYS A 18 23.34 16.07 -10.11
N GLY A 19 24.01 14.93 -9.93
CA GLY A 19 24.85 14.30 -10.96
C GLY A 19 24.08 13.40 -11.94
N THR A 20 24.68 13.20 -13.12
CA THR A 20 24.29 12.17 -14.11
C THR A 20 24.66 10.75 -13.67
N ALA A 21 25.51 10.65 -12.65
CA ALA A 21 26.00 9.40 -12.11
C ALA A 21 24.89 8.64 -11.36
N PRO A 22 24.69 7.35 -11.65
CA PRO A 22 23.94 6.48 -10.75
C PRO A 22 24.57 6.49 -9.35
N CYS A 23 23.85 6.00 -8.33
CA CYS A 23 24.33 5.88 -6.95
C CYS A 23 25.71 5.19 -6.77
N LEU A 24 26.24 4.58 -7.84
CA LEU A 24 27.59 4.03 -8.03
C LEU A 24 28.75 4.89 -7.52
N LEU A 25 28.63 6.23 -7.52
CA LEU A 25 29.73 7.15 -7.17
C LEU A 25 29.65 7.72 -5.74
N CYS A 26 28.60 7.42 -4.98
CA CYS A 26 28.43 7.96 -3.63
C CYS A 26 28.95 6.96 -2.58
N LYS A 27 30.01 7.34 -1.85
CA LYS A 27 30.63 6.55 -0.75
C LYS A 27 29.66 6.11 0.36
N CYS A 28 28.45 6.67 0.39
CA CYS A 28 27.42 6.40 1.40
C CYS A 28 26.33 5.41 0.94
N CYS A 29 26.40 4.88 -0.28
CA CYS A 29 25.43 3.88 -0.71
C CYS A 29 25.80 2.50 -0.14
N PRO A 30 24.83 1.74 0.41
CA PRO A 30 25.08 0.36 0.81
C PRO A 30 25.56 -0.46 -0.39
N SER A 31 26.45 -1.43 -0.15
CA SER A 31 26.81 -2.43 -1.16
C SER A 31 25.55 -3.20 -1.57
N GLY A 32 25.11 -3.03 -2.82
CA GLY A 32 23.89 -3.66 -3.32
C GLY A 32 23.67 -3.47 -4.82
N ASN A 33 22.68 -4.17 -5.35
CA ASN A 33 22.29 -4.08 -6.76
C ASN A 33 21.66 -2.71 -7.06
N ASN A 34 22.11 -2.04 -8.12
CA ASN A 34 21.62 -0.71 -8.53
C ASN A 34 20.10 -0.68 -8.69
N SER A 35 19.53 -1.73 -9.31
CA SER A 35 18.08 -1.96 -9.45
C SER A 35 17.31 -1.87 -8.12
N THR A 36 17.86 -2.42 -7.05
CA THR A 36 17.21 -2.44 -5.72
C THR A 36 17.34 -1.10 -5.02
N VAL A 37 18.52 -0.46 -5.12
CA VAL A 37 18.74 0.88 -4.57
C VAL A 37 17.81 1.90 -5.22
N THR A 38 17.69 1.89 -6.56
CA THR A 38 16.77 2.79 -7.28
C THR A 38 15.32 2.58 -6.82
N ARG A 39 14.83 1.33 -6.70
CA ARG A 39 13.47 1.05 -6.21
C ARG A 39 13.26 1.52 -4.78
N LEU A 40 14.25 1.39 -3.92
CA LEU A 40 14.20 1.88 -2.53
C LEU A 40 14.15 3.41 -2.45
N ILE A 41 14.89 4.13 -3.31
CA ILE A 41 14.83 5.59 -3.35
C ILE A 41 13.45 6.07 -3.81
N TYR A 42 12.85 5.44 -4.82
CA TYR A 42 11.47 5.76 -5.24
C TYR A 42 10.43 5.44 -4.16
N ALA A 43 10.60 4.33 -3.44
CA ALA A 43 9.77 3.99 -2.28
C ALA A 43 9.90 5.04 -1.17
N PHE A 44 11.13 5.43 -0.81
CA PHE A 44 11.39 6.50 0.15
C PHE A 44 10.75 7.82 -0.30
N PHE A 45 10.82 8.13 -1.60
CA PHE A 45 10.22 9.34 -2.13
C PHE A 45 8.70 9.35 -1.96
N LEU A 46 8.03 8.23 -2.24
CA LEU A 46 6.60 8.06 -1.96
C LEU A 46 6.29 8.21 -0.46
N LEU A 47 7.11 7.61 0.42
CA LEU A 47 6.94 7.69 1.87
C LEU A 47 7.11 9.11 2.42
N LEU A 48 8.05 9.89 1.88
CA LEU A 48 8.20 11.31 2.22
C LEU A 48 6.91 12.07 1.91
N CYS A 49 6.31 11.82 0.76
CA CYS A 49 5.04 12.42 0.36
C CYS A 49 3.89 12.00 1.30
N VAL A 50 3.81 10.73 1.69
CA VAL A 50 2.87 10.25 2.71
C VAL A 50 3.08 10.99 4.03
N GLY A 51 4.33 11.16 4.47
CA GLY A 51 4.66 11.92 5.68
C GLY A 51 4.15 13.36 5.64
N ILE A 52 4.36 14.06 4.52
CA ILE A 52 3.85 15.42 4.32
C ILE A 52 2.31 15.44 4.32
N ALA A 53 1.66 14.48 3.68
CA ALA A 53 0.20 14.37 3.66
C ALA A 53 -0.36 14.13 5.09
N CYS A 54 0.27 13.25 5.88
CA CYS A 54 -0.08 13.05 7.29
C CYS A 54 0.11 14.32 8.12
N VAL A 55 1.18 15.10 7.87
CA VAL A 55 1.40 16.38 8.54
C VAL A 55 0.25 17.35 8.26
N MET A 56 -0.24 17.41 7.02
CA MET A 56 -1.37 18.28 6.64
C MET A 56 -2.71 17.88 7.28
N LEU A 57 -2.83 16.64 7.77
CA LEU A 57 -4.00 16.17 8.52
C LEU A 57 -3.90 16.41 10.03
N MET A 58 -2.73 16.80 10.55
CA MET A 58 -2.57 17.02 11.99
C MET A 58 -3.34 18.26 12.47
N PRO A 59 -3.94 18.20 13.68
CA PRO A 59 -4.60 19.36 14.26
C PRO A 59 -3.61 20.52 14.43
N GLY A 60 -3.99 21.71 13.99
CA GLY A 60 -3.15 22.93 14.03
C GLY A 60 -2.58 23.35 12.66
N MET A 61 -2.49 22.45 11.67
CA MET A 61 -2.11 22.83 10.30
C MET A 61 -3.23 23.57 9.55
N GLU A 62 -4.46 23.44 10.03
CA GLU A 62 -5.67 24.03 9.44
C GLU A 62 -5.56 25.55 9.31
N GLU A 63 -5.00 26.25 10.30
CA GLU A 63 -4.83 27.72 10.26
C GLU A 63 -3.91 28.18 9.13
N GLN A 64 -2.92 27.36 8.76
CA GLN A 64 -2.03 27.66 7.64
C GLN A 64 -2.68 27.30 6.32
N LEU A 65 -3.38 26.17 6.26
CA LEU A 65 -4.06 25.71 5.04
C LEU A 65 -5.25 26.60 4.67
N LYS A 66 -5.95 27.19 5.64
CA LYS A 66 -7.02 28.17 5.41
C LYS A 66 -6.55 29.45 4.71
N LYS A 67 -5.25 29.78 4.77
CA LYS A 67 -4.68 30.95 4.07
C LYS A 67 -4.52 30.71 2.57
N ILE A 68 -4.66 29.47 2.10
CA ILE A 68 -4.56 29.13 0.69
C ILE A 68 -5.90 29.48 0.02
N PRO A 69 -5.92 30.40 -0.97
CA PRO A 69 -7.14 30.76 -1.68
C PRO A 69 -7.74 29.53 -2.36
N GLY A 70 -9.07 29.44 -2.36
CA GLY A 70 -9.82 28.29 -2.84
C GLY A 70 -10.26 27.33 -1.73
N PHE A 71 -9.44 27.04 -0.71
CA PHE A 71 -9.72 25.93 0.23
C PHE A 71 -10.90 26.19 1.18
N CYS A 72 -11.15 27.46 1.55
CA CYS A 72 -12.26 27.93 2.39
C CYS A 72 -12.79 29.33 1.98
N ASP A 73 -12.89 29.64 0.68
CA ASP A 73 -13.37 30.98 0.24
C ASP A 73 -14.88 31.24 0.48
N GLY A 74 -15.62 30.26 1.00
CA GLY A 74 -17.02 30.40 1.44
C GLY A 74 -17.24 30.41 2.97
N GLY A 75 -16.17 30.42 3.76
CA GLY A 75 -16.19 30.08 5.18
C GLY A 75 -16.35 31.23 6.18
N MET A 76 -17.30 32.16 5.96
CA MET A 76 -17.85 32.99 7.04
C MET A 76 -19.23 33.53 6.62
N GLY A 77 -20.26 32.66 6.59
CA GLY A 77 -21.67 33.10 6.57
C GLY A 77 -22.48 32.87 5.29
N THR A 78 -22.45 31.68 4.69
CA THR A 78 -23.55 31.28 3.79
C THR A 78 -24.63 30.54 4.58
N SER A 79 -25.50 31.31 5.23
CA SER A 79 -26.83 30.82 5.61
C SER A 79 -27.65 30.64 4.32
N ILE A 80 -27.80 29.41 3.85
CA ILE A 80 -28.83 29.07 2.87
C ILE A 80 -30.18 29.18 3.60
N PRO A 81 -31.19 29.90 3.05
CA PRO A 81 -32.48 30.00 3.71
C PRO A 81 -33.13 28.61 3.77
N GLY A 82 -33.17 28.02 4.97
CA GLY A 82 -33.89 26.77 5.25
C GLY A 82 -33.07 25.61 5.83
N VAL A 83 -31.74 25.71 5.97
CA VAL A 83 -30.92 24.65 6.58
C VAL A 83 -29.88 25.28 7.52
N GLU A 84 -30.07 25.12 8.84
CA GLU A 84 -29.06 25.45 9.85
C GLU A 84 -28.03 24.31 9.94
N GLY A 85 -26.86 24.51 9.36
CA GLY A 85 -25.73 23.58 9.50
C GLY A 85 -24.39 24.31 9.43
N HIS A 86 -23.61 24.26 10.52
CA HIS A 86 -22.23 24.73 10.52
C HIS A 86 -21.33 23.70 9.83
N VAL A 87 -20.81 24.02 8.65
CA VAL A 87 -19.83 23.17 7.95
C VAL A 87 -18.46 23.33 8.61
N ASN A 88 -17.89 22.23 9.11
CA ASN A 88 -16.53 22.21 9.65
C ASN A 88 -15.50 22.34 8.50
N CYS A 89 -15.18 23.57 8.11
CA CYS A 89 -14.15 23.85 7.09
C CYS A 89 -12.79 23.26 7.49
N ASP A 90 -12.54 23.15 8.79
CA ASP A 90 -11.31 22.66 9.44
C ASP A 90 -10.84 21.30 8.90
N VAL A 91 -11.73 20.30 8.93
CA VAL A 91 -11.44 18.93 8.49
C VAL A 91 -11.41 18.84 6.96
N LEU A 92 -12.32 19.56 6.31
CA LEU A 92 -12.47 19.57 4.86
C LEU A 92 -11.21 20.10 4.16
N VAL A 93 -10.56 21.11 4.75
CA VAL A 93 -9.31 21.70 4.27
C VAL A 93 -8.16 20.70 4.28
N GLY A 94 -8.02 19.92 5.36
CA GLY A 94 -6.99 18.88 5.47
C GLY A 94 -7.14 17.82 4.39
N TYR A 95 -8.36 17.32 4.17
CA TYR A 95 -8.60 16.32 3.12
C TYR A 95 -8.38 16.90 1.72
N LYS A 96 -8.87 18.11 1.45
CA LYS A 96 -8.59 18.81 0.18
C LYS A 96 -7.08 18.93 -0.09
N ALA A 97 -6.28 19.19 0.95
CA ALA A 97 -4.82 19.29 0.82
C ALA A 97 -4.19 17.95 0.44
N VAL A 98 -4.63 16.86 1.11
CA VAL A 98 -4.21 15.50 0.79
C VAL A 98 -4.55 15.13 -0.66
N TYR A 99 -5.76 15.47 -1.13
CA TYR A 99 -6.16 15.27 -2.53
C TYR A 99 -5.18 15.92 -3.52
N ARG A 100 -4.73 17.16 -3.25
CA ARG A 100 -3.79 17.87 -4.14
C ARG A 100 -2.38 17.28 -4.11
N ILE A 101 -1.86 16.96 -2.92
CA ILE A 101 -0.54 16.35 -2.77
C ILE A 101 -0.48 14.99 -3.45
N CYS A 102 -1.44 14.11 -3.14
CA CYS A 102 -1.48 12.79 -3.72
C CYS A 102 -1.74 12.82 -5.23
N PHE A 103 -2.54 13.78 -5.73
CA PHE A 103 -2.68 14.02 -7.17
C PHE A 103 -1.33 14.36 -7.81
N GLY A 104 -0.57 15.30 -7.25
CA GLY A 104 0.73 15.70 -7.80
C GLY A 104 1.72 14.52 -7.87
N MET A 105 1.75 13.72 -6.80
CA MET A 105 2.56 12.51 -6.73
C MET A 105 2.11 11.44 -7.73
N ALA A 106 0.80 11.19 -7.83
CA ALA A 106 0.23 10.25 -8.78
C ALA A 106 0.61 10.65 -10.22
N MET A 107 0.44 11.93 -10.58
CA MET A 107 0.78 12.42 -11.92
C MET A 107 2.28 12.30 -12.23
N PHE A 108 3.15 12.53 -11.25
CA PHE A 108 4.59 12.31 -11.41
C PHE A 108 4.90 10.84 -11.75
N PHE A 109 4.38 9.89 -10.96
CA PHE A 109 4.62 8.47 -11.22
C PHE A 109 3.97 7.98 -12.52
N LEU A 110 2.80 8.50 -12.86
CA LEU A 110 2.16 8.20 -14.15
C LEU A 110 3.00 8.69 -15.33
N LEU A 111 3.54 9.91 -15.25
CA LEU A 111 4.43 10.44 -16.29
C LEU A 111 5.69 9.59 -16.43
N PHE A 112 6.30 9.19 -15.31
CA PHE A 112 7.47 8.30 -15.31
C PHE A 112 7.14 6.91 -15.86
N SER A 113 5.98 6.36 -15.52
CA SER A 113 5.48 5.10 -16.09
C SER A 113 5.39 5.16 -17.61
N LEU A 114 4.89 6.26 -18.16
CA LEU A 114 4.77 6.46 -19.61
C LEU A 114 6.14 6.68 -20.28
N LEU A 115 7.06 7.39 -19.62
CA LEU A 115 8.41 7.64 -20.15
C LEU A 115 9.26 6.36 -20.21
N MET A 116 9.05 5.43 -19.28
CA MET A 116 9.82 4.18 -19.15
C MET A 116 9.22 2.99 -19.91
N VAL A 117 8.28 3.21 -20.82
CA VAL A 117 7.69 2.14 -21.65
C VAL A 117 8.76 1.52 -22.57
N LYS A 118 8.85 0.18 -22.56
CA LYS A 118 9.77 -0.62 -23.39
C LYS A 118 11.24 -0.23 -23.24
N VAL A 119 11.69 -0.01 -22.00
CA VAL A 119 13.13 0.03 -21.66
C VAL A 119 13.58 -1.41 -21.43
N LYS A 120 14.61 -1.86 -22.17
CA LYS A 120 15.05 -3.27 -22.15
C LYS A 120 16.40 -3.48 -21.47
N SER A 121 17.24 -2.45 -21.39
CA SER A 121 18.59 -2.54 -20.79
C SER A 121 18.94 -1.25 -20.04
N SER A 122 19.86 -1.33 -19.07
CA SER A 122 20.42 -0.16 -18.37
C SER A 122 21.23 0.77 -19.29
N GLN A 123 21.60 0.32 -20.49
CA GLN A 123 22.32 1.11 -21.49
C GLN A 123 21.42 2.11 -22.24
N ASP A 124 20.09 1.94 -22.18
CA ASP A 124 19.16 2.88 -22.77
C ASP A 124 19.32 4.28 -22.11
N PRO A 125 19.36 5.38 -22.87
CA PRO A 125 19.47 6.73 -22.28
C PRO A 125 18.38 7.05 -21.26
N ARG A 126 17.20 6.43 -21.42
CA ARG A 126 16.06 6.53 -20.49
C ARG A 126 16.32 5.81 -19.17
N ALA A 127 17.09 4.73 -19.16
CA ALA A 127 17.49 4.03 -17.94
C ALA A 127 18.44 4.87 -17.08
N THR A 128 19.28 5.72 -17.70
CA THR A 128 20.08 6.71 -16.96
C THR A 128 19.19 7.73 -16.24
N ILE A 129 18.07 8.14 -16.86
CA ILE A 129 17.07 8.99 -16.20
C ILE A 129 16.41 8.22 -15.06
N HIS A 130 16.07 6.94 -15.21
CA HIS A 130 15.46 6.11 -14.16
C HIS A 130 16.39 5.91 -12.94
N ASN A 131 17.66 5.61 -13.18
CA ASN A 131 18.62 5.27 -12.12
C ASN A 131 19.38 6.49 -11.54
N GLY A 132 19.30 7.67 -12.17
CA GLY A 132 20.04 8.87 -11.78
C GLY A 132 19.18 10.14 -11.71
N PHE A 133 19.82 11.32 -11.80
CA PHE A 133 19.18 12.64 -11.86
C PHE A 133 18.14 12.91 -10.75
N TRP A 134 18.43 12.48 -9.52
CA TRP A 134 17.49 12.55 -8.41
C TRP A 134 17.01 13.97 -8.09
N PHE A 135 17.90 14.95 -8.08
CA PHE A 135 17.56 16.35 -7.82
C PHE A 135 16.48 16.88 -8.78
N PHE A 136 16.64 16.63 -10.09
CA PHE A 136 15.67 17.06 -11.09
C PHE A 136 14.32 16.36 -10.93
N LYS A 137 14.32 15.09 -10.51
CA LYS A 137 13.08 14.37 -10.19
C LYS A 137 12.36 14.99 -9.00
N PHE A 138 13.08 15.26 -7.90
CA PHE A 138 12.51 15.93 -6.73
C PHE A 138 11.95 17.30 -7.07
N ALA A 139 12.69 18.10 -7.85
CA ALA A 139 12.25 19.42 -8.29
C ALA A 139 11.00 19.32 -9.18
N SER A 140 10.99 18.39 -10.15
CA SER A 140 9.85 18.15 -11.04
C SER A 140 8.60 17.74 -10.26
N ALA A 141 8.71 16.77 -9.36
CA ALA A 141 7.57 16.32 -8.56
C ALA A 141 7.04 17.41 -7.61
N THR A 142 7.94 18.20 -7.02
CA THR A 142 7.56 19.36 -6.20
C THR A 142 6.82 20.40 -7.04
N ALA A 143 7.31 20.70 -8.25
CA ALA A 143 6.66 21.64 -9.16
C ALA A 143 5.26 21.17 -9.58
N ILE A 144 5.09 19.89 -9.92
CA ILE A 144 3.78 19.29 -10.24
C ILE A 144 2.84 19.40 -9.02
N THR A 145 3.35 19.12 -7.82
CA THR A 145 2.57 19.21 -6.58
C THR A 145 2.13 20.63 -6.27
N ILE A 146 3.03 21.61 -6.39
CA ILE A 146 2.70 23.04 -6.25
C ILE A 146 1.66 23.44 -7.31
N GLY A 147 1.82 22.99 -8.56
CA GLY A 147 0.85 23.19 -9.63
C GLY A 147 -0.54 22.66 -9.29
N ALA A 148 -0.63 21.53 -8.58
CA ALA A 148 -1.89 20.94 -8.16
C ALA A 148 -2.68 21.84 -7.19
N PHE A 149 -2.01 22.63 -6.35
CA PHE A 149 -2.68 23.56 -5.44
C PHE A 149 -3.36 24.74 -6.16
N PHE A 150 -2.97 25.05 -7.40
CA PHE A 150 -3.59 26.12 -8.20
C PHE A 150 -4.87 25.69 -8.93
N ILE A 151 -5.24 24.41 -8.87
CA ILE A 151 -6.45 23.93 -9.52
C ILE A 151 -7.67 24.44 -8.70
N PRO A 152 -8.62 25.15 -9.34
CA PRO A 152 -9.77 25.72 -8.63
C PRO A 152 -10.73 24.65 -8.08
N GLU A 153 -11.56 25.06 -7.12
CA GLU A 153 -12.61 24.20 -6.57
C GLU A 153 -13.74 24.00 -7.57
N GLY A 154 -14.29 22.78 -7.62
CA GLY A 154 -15.28 22.38 -8.62
C GLY A 154 -15.47 20.86 -8.62
N PRO A 155 -15.72 20.22 -9.76
CA PRO A 155 -15.90 18.76 -9.83
C PRO A 155 -14.61 17.96 -9.57
N PHE A 156 -13.46 18.62 -9.39
CA PHE A 156 -12.16 17.97 -9.25
C PHE A 156 -12.14 16.91 -8.15
N THR A 157 -12.52 17.27 -6.92
CA THR A 157 -12.41 16.37 -5.76
C THR A 157 -13.36 15.18 -5.92
N THR A 158 -14.56 15.40 -6.46
CA THR A 158 -15.53 14.33 -6.74
C THR A 158 -15.04 13.39 -7.84
N VAL A 159 -14.55 13.91 -8.97
CA VAL A 159 -14.01 13.08 -10.06
C VAL A 159 -12.79 12.30 -9.58
N TRP A 160 -11.88 12.97 -8.87
CA TRP A 160 -10.66 12.35 -8.37
C TRP A 160 -10.92 11.36 -7.23
N PHE A 161 -12.02 11.51 -6.48
CA PHE A 161 -12.49 10.49 -5.54
C PHE A 161 -12.85 9.18 -6.28
N TYR A 162 -13.58 9.23 -7.40
CA TYR A 162 -13.88 8.02 -8.18
C TYR A 162 -12.63 7.39 -8.82
N ILE A 163 -11.74 8.21 -9.38
CA ILE A 163 -10.45 7.73 -9.93
C ILE A 163 -9.61 7.12 -8.81
N GLY A 164 -9.57 7.78 -7.64
CA GLY A 164 -8.89 7.32 -6.44
C GLY A 164 -9.42 5.98 -5.96
N MET A 165 -10.74 5.80 -5.87
CA MET A 165 -11.35 4.51 -5.50
C MET A 165 -10.97 3.40 -6.48
N ALA A 166 -11.06 3.65 -7.78
CA ALA A 166 -10.69 2.66 -8.79
C ALA A 166 -9.20 2.30 -8.72
N GLY A 167 -8.32 3.30 -8.60
CA GLY A 167 -6.89 3.08 -8.45
C GLY A 167 -6.51 2.38 -7.16
N ALA A 168 -7.17 2.73 -6.06
CA ALA A 168 -7.00 2.09 -4.75
C ALA A 168 -7.45 0.62 -4.79
N PHE A 169 -8.56 0.30 -5.46
CA PHE A 169 -8.98 -1.08 -5.69
C PHE A 169 -7.90 -1.88 -6.45
N CYS A 170 -7.39 -1.34 -7.56
CA CYS A 170 -6.30 -1.97 -8.31
C CYS A 170 -5.04 -2.17 -7.45
N PHE A 171 -4.67 -1.17 -6.64
CA PHE A 171 -3.53 -1.28 -5.73
C PHE A 171 -3.78 -2.34 -4.65
N ILE A 172 -4.98 -2.42 -4.08
CA ILE A 172 -5.34 -3.47 -3.13
C ILE A 172 -5.12 -4.82 -3.79
N LEU A 173 -5.57 -5.05 -5.03
CA LEU A 173 -5.32 -6.33 -5.73
C LEU A 173 -3.83 -6.67 -5.87
N ILE A 174 -2.99 -5.68 -6.20
CA ILE A 174 -1.52 -5.87 -6.27
C ILE A 174 -0.97 -6.20 -4.87
N GLN A 175 -1.44 -5.49 -3.84
CA GLN A 175 -1.10 -5.76 -2.44
C GLN A 175 -1.51 -7.18 -2.02
N LEU A 176 -2.67 -7.69 -2.49
CA LEU A 176 -3.10 -9.07 -2.21
C LEU A 176 -2.11 -10.09 -2.76
N VAL A 177 -1.70 -9.93 -4.02
CA VAL A 177 -0.76 -10.85 -4.67
C VAL A 177 0.58 -10.82 -3.94
N LEU A 178 1.11 -9.63 -3.63
CA LEU A 178 2.36 -9.48 -2.89
C LEU A 178 2.28 -10.06 -1.47
N LEU A 179 1.11 -9.97 -0.81
CA LEU A 179 0.92 -10.54 0.52
C LEU A 179 0.84 -12.07 0.51
N ILE A 180 0.12 -12.66 -0.46
CA ILE A 180 0.05 -14.12 -0.63
C ILE A 180 1.45 -14.67 -0.91
N ASP A 181 2.16 -14.02 -1.81
CA ASP A 181 3.53 -14.36 -2.18
C ASP A 181 4.50 -14.23 -0.99
N PHE A 182 4.41 -13.15 -0.21
CA PHE A 182 5.12 -13.01 1.05
C PHE A 182 4.82 -14.15 2.03
N ALA A 183 3.56 -14.54 2.17
CA ALA A 183 3.15 -15.65 3.04
C ALA A 183 3.74 -16.99 2.57
N HIS A 184 3.77 -17.23 1.25
CA HIS A 184 4.41 -18.41 0.67
C HIS A 184 5.92 -18.42 0.92
N SER A 185 6.62 -17.33 0.60
CA SER A 185 8.07 -17.21 0.81
C SER A 185 8.46 -17.30 2.29
N TRP A 186 7.65 -16.76 3.20
CA TRP A 186 7.91 -16.92 4.64
C TRP A 186 7.81 -18.40 5.03
N ASN A 187 6.70 -19.06 4.70
CA ASN A 187 6.52 -20.47 5.05
C ASN A 187 7.64 -21.34 4.50
N GLU A 188 7.99 -21.18 3.23
CA GLU A 188 9.09 -21.87 2.58
C GLU A 188 10.42 -21.65 3.31
N SER A 189 10.80 -20.40 3.61
CA SER A 189 12.05 -20.11 4.33
C SER A 189 12.11 -20.74 5.72
N TRP A 190 10.98 -20.82 6.43
CA TRP A 190 10.95 -21.42 7.77
C TRP A 190 10.90 -22.94 7.74
N VAL A 191 10.23 -23.52 6.75
CA VAL A 191 10.20 -24.98 6.51
C VAL A 191 11.59 -25.47 6.09
N GLU A 192 12.28 -24.78 5.19
CA GLU A 192 13.66 -25.09 4.80
C GLU A 192 14.62 -25.07 6.01
N LYS A 193 14.56 -24.01 6.83
CA LYS A 193 15.36 -23.92 8.06
C LYS A 193 14.99 -24.95 9.12
N MET A 194 13.76 -25.46 9.09
CA MET A 194 13.33 -26.57 9.96
C MET A 194 13.93 -27.90 9.49
N GLU A 195 14.02 -28.13 8.18
CA GLU A 195 14.59 -29.34 7.58
C GLU A 195 16.13 -29.39 7.69
N GLU A 196 16.80 -28.27 7.42
CA GLU A 196 18.28 -28.20 7.38
C GLU A 196 18.91 -27.79 8.72
N GLY A 197 18.15 -27.10 9.58
CA GLY A 197 18.65 -26.48 10.80
C GLY A 197 18.16 -27.17 12.08
N ASN A 198 17.89 -26.36 13.11
CA ASN A 198 17.33 -26.83 14.38
C ASN A 198 15.81 -27.04 14.24
N SER A 199 15.44 -28.26 13.83
CA SER A 199 14.04 -28.65 13.55
C SER A 199 13.05 -28.31 14.66
N ARG A 200 13.43 -28.49 15.94
CA ARG A 200 12.53 -28.21 17.07
C ARG A 200 12.23 -26.73 17.27
N CYS A 201 13.24 -25.87 17.10
CA CYS A 201 13.08 -24.42 17.28
C CYS A 201 12.23 -23.81 16.16
N TRP A 202 12.53 -24.16 14.91
CA TRP A 202 11.79 -23.65 13.75
C TRP A 202 10.37 -24.20 13.67
N TYR A 203 10.15 -25.46 14.07
CA TYR A 203 8.80 -26.00 14.22
C TYR A 203 7.99 -25.23 15.28
N ALA A 204 8.58 -24.95 16.45
CA ALA A 204 7.92 -24.15 17.49
C ALA A 204 7.65 -22.70 17.03
N ALA A 205 8.57 -22.09 16.27
CA ALA A 205 8.39 -20.79 15.66
C ALA A 205 7.20 -20.80 14.68
N LEU A 206 7.16 -21.77 13.75
CA LEU A 206 6.10 -21.90 12.76
C LEU A 206 4.72 -22.11 13.41
N LEU A 207 4.66 -23.00 14.41
CA LEU A 207 3.43 -23.28 15.15
C LEU A 207 2.96 -22.05 15.94
N SER A 208 3.88 -21.35 16.61
CA SER A 208 3.54 -20.15 17.41
C SER A 208 3.02 -19.02 16.52
N ALA A 209 3.69 -18.72 15.40
CA ALA A 209 3.24 -17.70 14.46
C ALA A 209 1.84 -18.02 13.89
N THR A 210 1.63 -19.27 13.47
CA THR A 210 0.33 -19.73 12.96
C THR A 210 -0.77 -19.62 14.02
N THR A 211 -0.47 -20.04 15.25
CA THR A 211 -1.42 -19.98 16.38
C THR A 211 -1.79 -18.55 16.73
N ILE A 212 -0.81 -17.64 16.79
CA ILE A 212 -1.05 -16.21 17.07
C ILE A 212 -1.96 -15.59 16.01
N ASN A 213 -1.72 -15.87 14.72
CA ASN A 213 -2.55 -15.34 13.63
C ASN A 213 -4.01 -15.81 13.73
N TYR A 214 -4.25 -17.09 14.04
CA TYR A 214 -5.62 -17.59 14.22
C TYR A 214 -6.29 -17.06 15.48
N ILE A 215 -5.56 -16.93 16.59
CA ILE A 215 -6.10 -16.32 17.81
C ILE A 215 -6.51 -14.87 17.52
N LEU A 216 -5.65 -14.08 16.86
CA LEU A 216 -5.96 -12.71 16.50
C LEU A 216 -7.15 -12.61 15.55
N SER A 217 -7.26 -13.53 14.58
CA SER A 217 -8.41 -13.61 13.69
C SER A 217 -9.71 -13.94 14.44
N LEU A 218 -9.67 -14.86 15.41
CA LEU A 218 -10.81 -15.23 16.23
C LEU A 218 -11.25 -14.09 17.15
N VAL A 219 -10.30 -13.40 17.78
CA VAL A 219 -10.59 -12.21 18.61
C VAL A 219 -11.24 -11.13 17.74
N SER A 220 -10.71 -10.89 16.54
CA SER A 220 -11.28 -9.92 15.59
C SER A 220 -12.71 -10.29 15.22
N LEU A 221 -12.97 -11.56 14.91
CA LEU A 221 -14.32 -12.07 14.61
C LEU A 221 -15.31 -11.81 15.75
N ILE A 222 -14.92 -12.11 17.00
CA ILE A 222 -15.76 -11.87 18.19
C ILE A 222 -16.05 -10.37 18.32
N MET A 223 -15.02 -9.52 18.17
CA MET A 223 -15.20 -8.06 18.22
C MET A 223 -16.14 -7.56 17.12
N PHE A 224 -16.08 -8.12 15.91
CA PHE A 224 -16.98 -7.72 14.82
C PHE A 224 -18.44 -7.99 15.15
N TYR A 225 -18.76 -9.18 15.67
CA TYR A 225 -20.14 -9.48 16.08
C TYR A 225 -20.61 -8.61 17.25
N VAL A 226 -19.75 -8.31 18.21
CA VAL A 226 -20.12 -7.52 19.39
C VAL A 226 -20.36 -6.04 19.05
N TYR A 227 -19.51 -5.44 18.21
CA TYR A 227 -19.53 -3.99 17.97
C TYR A 227 -20.18 -3.57 16.65
N TYR A 228 -20.07 -4.37 15.59
CA TYR A 228 -20.55 -4.00 14.24
C TYR A 228 -21.89 -4.68 13.89
N THR A 229 -22.47 -5.46 14.80
CA THR A 229 -23.79 -6.08 14.60
C THR A 229 -24.73 -5.81 15.78
N HIS A 230 -26.02 -5.71 15.49
CA HIS A 230 -27.09 -5.56 16.48
C HIS A 230 -28.17 -6.62 16.23
N THR A 231 -28.92 -7.00 17.27
CA THR A 231 -30.05 -7.95 17.13
C THR A 231 -31.05 -7.45 16.08
N ASP A 232 -31.41 -6.17 16.17
CA ASP A 232 -32.35 -5.49 15.26
C ASP A 232 -31.59 -4.61 14.25
N GLY A 233 -31.29 -5.18 13.08
CA GLY A 233 -30.63 -4.50 11.95
C GLY A 233 -29.22 -5.02 11.63
N CYS A 234 -28.45 -4.19 10.89
CA CYS A 234 -27.07 -4.46 10.45
C CYS A 234 -26.90 -5.81 9.72
N THR A 235 -27.87 -6.17 8.89
CA THR A 235 -27.90 -7.46 8.20
C THR A 235 -26.72 -7.61 7.24
N GLU A 236 -26.30 -6.53 6.60
CA GLU A 236 -25.15 -6.53 5.67
C GLU A 236 -23.85 -6.87 6.40
N ASN A 237 -23.55 -6.18 7.52
CA ASN A 237 -22.40 -6.53 8.36
C ASN A 237 -22.43 -8.00 8.83
N LYS A 238 -23.59 -8.50 9.29
CA LYS A 238 -23.74 -9.91 9.67
C LYS A 238 -23.40 -10.86 8.52
N ALA A 239 -23.88 -10.54 7.31
CA ALA A 239 -23.61 -11.33 6.11
C ALA A 239 -22.13 -11.29 5.73
N PHE A 240 -21.51 -10.12 5.69
CA PHE A 240 -20.08 -9.98 5.37
C PHE A 240 -19.18 -10.76 6.33
N ILE A 241 -19.42 -10.63 7.64
CA ILE A 241 -18.65 -11.36 8.66
C ILE A 241 -18.84 -12.88 8.49
N SER A 242 -20.08 -13.34 8.32
CA SER A 242 -20.40 -14.78 8.20
C SER A 242 -19.79 -15.42 6.95
N VAL A 243 -19.90 -14.75 5.79
CA VAL A 243 -19.36 -15.23 4.52
C VAL A 243 -17.85 -15.30 4.57
N ASN A 244 -17.18 -14.23 5.03
CA ASN A 244 -15.71 -14.21 5.10
C ASN A 244 -15.18 -15.24 6.10
N MET A 245 -15.84 -15.43 7.24
CA MET A 245 -15.50 -16.50 8.18
C MET A 245 -15.58 -17.88 7.50
N LEU A 246 -16.68 -18.19 6.82
CA LEU A 246 -16.87 -19.46 6.14
C LEU A 246 -15.79 -19.71 5.07
N LEU A 247 -15.49 -18.69 4.27
CA LEU A 247 -14.46 -18.77 3.24
C LEU A 247 -13.06 -18.98 3.83
N CYS A 248 -12.71 -18.28 4.93
CA CYS A 248 -11.42 -18.47 5.61
C CYS A 248 -11.27 -19.86 6.24
N VAL A 249 -12.34 -20.40 6.82
CA VAL A 249 -12.37 -21.78 7.33
C VAL A 249 -12.17 -22.76 6.19
N GLY A 250 -12.89 -22.59 5.08
CA GLY A 250 -12.73 -23.41 3.87
C GLY A 250 -11.31 -23.39 3.32
N ALA A 251 -10.71 -22.20 3.20
CA ALA A 251 -9.32 -22.05 2.75
C ALA A 251 -8.31 -22.71 3.70
N SER A 252 -8.54 -22.64 5.01
CA SER A 252 -7.69 -23.30 6.01
C SER A 252 -7.83 -24.82 6.00
N VAL A 253 -9.03 -25.34 5.74
CA VAL A 253 -9.24 -26.80 5.56
C VAL A 253 -8.54 -27.27 4.29
N MET A 254 -8.64 -26.50 3.20
CA MET A 254 -7.97 -26.84 1.95
C MET A 254 -6.45 -26.89 2.08
N SER A 255 -5.83 -25.97 2.83
CA SER A 255 -4.37 -25.93 2.99
C SER A 255 -3.77 -27.16 3.70
N VAL A 256 -4.59 -27.95 4.40
CA VAL A 256 -4.17 -29.18 5.10
C VAL A 256 -4.64 -30.47 4.44
N LEU A 257 -5.37 -30.41 3.32
CA LEU A 257 -5.83 -31.61 2.64
C LEU A 257 -4.63 -32.41 2.08
N PRO A 258 -4.54 -33.73 2.32
CA PRO A 258 -3.40 -34.54 1.89
C PRO A 258 -3.12 -34.43 0.39
N LYS A 259 -4.17 -34.40 -0.44
CA LYS A 259 -4.02 -34.24 -1.90
C LYS A 259 -3.34 -32.93 -2.31
N ILE A 260 -3.61 -31.83 -1.60
CA ILE A 260 -2.99 -30.53 -1.88
C ILE A 260 -1.53 -30.54 -1.41
N GLN A 261 -1.25 -31.14 -0.26
CA GLN A 261 0.12 -31.28 0.27
C GLN A 261 0.99 -32.21 -0.58
N GLU A 262 0.40 -33.24 -1.20
CA GLU A 262 1.11 -34.10 -2.16
C GLU A 262 1.55 -33.33 -3.41
N SER A 263 0.69 -32.45 -3.95
CA SER A 263 1.03 -31.62 -5.11
C SER A 263 1.90 -30.41 -4.79
N GLN A 264 1.83 -29.91 -3.55
CA GLN A 264 2.56 -28.73 -3.11
C GLN A 264 3.03 -28.95 -1.66
N PRO A 265 4.17 -29.65 -1.45
CA PRO A 265 4.66 -30.04 -0.13
C PRO A 265 5.05 -28.84 0.75
N ARG A 266 5.30 -27.68 0.12
CA ARG A 266 5.57 -26.40 0.81
C ARG A 266 4.29 -25.62 1.16
N SER A 267 3.10 -26.18 0.93
CA SER A 267 1.84 -25.61 1.43
C SER A 267 1.73 -25.81 2.94
N GLY A 268 1.46 -24.72 3.65
CA GLY A 268 1.45 -24.74 5.12
C GLY A 268 0.30 -23.93 5.71
N LEU A 269 -0.04 -24.29 6.96
CA LEU A 269 -1.10 -23.62 7.72
C LEU A 269 -0.75 -22.15 8.06
N LEU A 270 0.55 -21.79 8.05
CA LEU A 270 1.00 -20.41 8.22
C LEU A 270 0.42 -19.50 7.12
N GLN A 271 0.46 -19.94 5.86
CA GLN A 271 -0.03 -19.17 4.71
C GLN A 271 -1.54 -18.87 4.87
N SER A 272 -2.36 -19.89 5.16
CA SER A 272 -3.80 -19.71 5.38
C SER A 272 -4.11 -18.84 6.59
N SER A 273 -3.28 -18.89 7.65
CA SER A 273 -3.45 -18.04 8.82
C SER A 273 -3.24 -16.55 8.52
N ILE A 274 -2.23 -16.21 7.71
CA ILE A 274 -1.93 -14.83 7.30
C ILE A 274 -3.06 -14.30 6.40
N VAL A 275 -3.50 -15.10 5.42
CA VAL A 275 -4.62 -14.74 4.53
C VAL A 275 -5.92 -14.53 5.32
N THR A 276 -6.18 -15.38 6.32
CA THR A 276 -7.33 -15.24 7.22
C THR A 276 -7.26 -13.92 8.00
N LEU A 277 -6.12 -13.63 8.62
CA LEU A 277 -5.93 -12.39 9.38
C LEU A 277 -6.11 -11.15 8.51
N TYR A 278 -5.56 -11.17 7.30
CA TYR A 278 -5.71 -10.06 6.36
C TYR A 278 -7.16 -9.90 5.87
N THR A 279 -7.89 -11.01 5.69
CA THR A 279 -9.33 -10.97 5.36
C THR A 279 -10.13 -10.36 6.51
N MET A 280 -9.79 -10.66 7.77
CA MET A 280 -10.41 -9.99 8.93
C MET A 280 -10.14 -8.48 8.91
N TYR A 281 -8.91 -8.06 8.57
CA TYR A 281 -8.59 -6.65 8.39
C TYR A 281 -9.42 -5.98 7.28
N LEU A 282 -9.54 -6.58 6.10
CA LEU A 282 -10.36 -6.03 5.02
C LEU A 282 -11.84 -5.96 5.39
N THR A 283 -12.35 -6.97 6.11
CA THR A 283 -13.73 -6.99 6.61
C THR A 283 -13.96 -5.83 7.58
N TRP A 284 -13.07 -5.62 8.55
CA TRP A 284 -13.12 -4.48 9.46
C TRP A 284 -13.05 -3.15 8.72
N SER A 285 -12.14 -3.05 7.75
CA SER A 285 -11.95 -1.86 6.93
C SER A 285 -13.19 -1.54 6.08
N ALA A 286 -13.96 -2.54 5.68
CA ALA A 286 -15.22 -2.33 4.96
C ALA A 286 -16.34 -1.86 5.89
N MET A 287 -16.53 -2.50 7.04
CA MET A 287 -17.60 -2.17 7.98
C MET A 287 -17.44 -0.78 8.62
N THR A 288 -16.19 -0.31 8.78
CA THR A 288 -15.88 1.07 9.20
C THR A 288 -16.27 2.13 8.16
N ASN A 289 -16.59 1.72 6.93
CA ASN A 289 -17.17 2.57 5.89
C ASN A 289 -18.65 2.25 5.61
N GLU A 290 -19.32 1.47 6.45
CA GLU A 290 -20.78 1.32 6.37
C GLU A 290 -21.44 2.71 6.57
N PRO A 291 -22.39 3.10 5.69
CA PRO A 291 -23.06 4.40 5.79
C PRO A 291 -24.00 4.51 7.01
N ASP A 292 -24.54 3.40 7.50
CA ASP A 292 -25.38 3.41 8.70
C ASP A 292 -24.52 3.54 9.96
N ARG A 293 -24.60 4.70 10.62
CA ARG A 293 -23.87 5.00 11.85
C ARG A 293 -24.25 4.09 13.03
N LYS A 294 -25.45 3.51 13.02
CA LYS A 294 -25.83 2.51 14.05
C LYS A 294 -24.96 1.26 13.94
N CYS A 295 -24.61 0.88 12.70
CA CYS A 295 -23.82 -0.31 12.40
C CYS A 295 -22.31 -0.02 12.30
N ASN A 296 -21.91 1.24 12.43
CA ASN A 296 -20.54 1.73 12.32
C ASN A 296 -20.17 2.63 13.52
N PRO A 297 -19.94 2.05 14.71
CA PRO A 297 -19.46 2.82 15.85
C PRO A 297 -17.98 3.21 15.65
N SER A 298 -17.64 4.46 15.99
CA SER A 298 -16.24 4.89 16.02
C SER A 298 -15.47 4.20 17.14
N LEU A 299 -14.15 4.00 16.97
CA LEU A 299 -13.29 3.39 17.98
C LEU A 299 -13.37 4.12 19.33
N LEU A 300 -13.51 5.44 19.31
CA LEU A 300 -13.68 6.28 20.52
C LEU A 300 -15.02 6.04 21.23
N GLY A 301 -16.07 5.75 20.46
CA GLY A 301 -17.36 5.31 20.98
C GLY A 301 -17.28 3.90 21.60
N ILE A 302 -16.48 3.01 21.02
CA ILE A 302 -16.25 1.64 21.53
C ILE A 302 -15.45 1.66 22.84
N ILE A 303 -14.42 2.50 22.95
CA ILE A 303 -13.56 2.60 24.15
C ILE A 303 -14.23 3.42 25.27
N GLY A 304 -15.40 4.01 25.03
CA GLY A 304 -16.19 4.71 26.04
C GLY A 304 -15.63 6.08 26.46
N LEU A 305 -14.68 6.65 25.70
CA LEU A 305 -14.10 7.97 25.98
C LEU A 305 -15.04 9.15 25.65
N ASN A 306 -16.23 8.89 25.09
CA ASN A 306 -17.22 9.92 24.78
C ASN A 306 -18.01 10.43 26.01
N ASN A 307 -17.81 9.87 27.21
CA ASN A 307 -18.56 10.25 28.41
C ASN A 307 -18.10 11.56 29.08
N THR A 308 -17.19 12.33 28.46
CA THR A 308 -16.76 13.63 28.98
C THR A 308 -17.26 14.85 28.21
N THR A 309 -18.14 14.69 27.21
CA THR A 309 -18.82 15.83 26.59
C THR A 309 -20.18 16.08 27.26
N PRO A 310 -20.45 17.30 27.78
CA PRO A 310 -21.77 17.63 28.32
C PRO A 310 -22.83 17.48 27.22
N ALA A 311 -23.96 16.87 27.57
CA ALA A 311 -25.12 16.76 26.71
C ALA A 311 -25.50 18.15 26.13
N GLY A 312 -25.58 18.26 24.81
CA GLY A 312 -26.12 19.45 24.14
C GLY A 312 -25.24 20.13 23.08
N LYS A 313 -24.11 19.54 22.68
CA LYS A 313 -23.39 19.98 21.47
C LYS A 313 -23.02 18.78 20.61
N ASP A 314 -23.86 18.49 19.64
CA ASP A 314 -23.59 17.56 18.52
C ASP A 314 -22.53 18.17 17.59
N HIS A 315 -21.32 18.42 18.10
CA HIS A 315 -20.18 18.65 17.24
C HIS A 315 -19.62 17.29 16.83
N PRO A 316 -19.65 16.92 15.53
CA PRO A 316 -18.99 15.73 15.08
C PRO A 316 -17.49 15.93 15.29
N VAL A 317 -16.93 15.30 16.32
CA VAL A 317 -15.48 15.15 16.45
C VAL A 317 -15.05 14.24 15.31
N VAL A 318 -14.68 14.82 14.17
CA VAL A 318 -14.11 14.05 13.07
C VAL A 318 -12.73 13.61 13.53
N GLN A 319 -12.57 12.32 13.76
CA GLN A 319 -11.31 11.73 14.19
C GLN A 319 -10.28 11.91 13.06
N TRP A 320 -9.22 12.69 13.30
CA TRP A 320 -8.16 12.95 12.32
C TRP A 320 -7.29 11.71 12.03
N TRP A 321 -7.39 10.69 12.87
CA TRP A 321 -6.78 9.38 12.68
C TRP A 321 -7.84 8.30 12.88
N ASP A 322 -7.90 7.33 11.97
CA ASP A 322 -8.65 6.10 12.18
C ASP A 322 -7.67 4.94 12.37
N ALA A 323 -7.93 4.06 13.33
CA ALA A 323 -7.07 2.90 13.59
C ALA A 323 -7.01 1.98 12.37
N GLN A 324 -8.11 1.89 11.62
CA GLN A 324 -8.15 1.21 10.33
C GLN A 324 -7.11 1.79 9.36
N GLY A 325 -7.08 3.12 9.23
CA GLY A 325 -6.15 3.83 8.36
C GLY A 325 -4.70 3.59 8.75
N ILE A 326 -4.38 3.57 10.05
CA ILE A 326 -3.03 3.29 10.55
C ILE A 326 -2.57 1.87 10.16
N VAL A 327 -3.40 0.86 10.40
CA VAL A 327 -3.08 -0.52 10.00
C VAL A 327 -2.92 -0.61 8.48
N GLY A 328 -3.76 0.09 7.71
CA GLY A 328 -3.64 0.18 6.26
C GLY A 328 -2.35 0.84 5.77
N LEU A 329 -1.85 1.86 6.46
CA LEU A 329 -0.56 2.51 6.18
C LEU A 329 0.62 1.59 6.50
N VAL A 330 0.54 0.81 7.58
CA VAL A 330 1.58 -0.18 7.93
C VAL A 330 1.65 -1.28 6.87
N LEU A 331 0.49 -1.83 6.46
CA LEU A 331 0.43 -2.85 5.39
C LEU A 331 0.92 -2.30 4.05
N PHE A 332 0.59 -1.06 3.73
CA PHE A 332 1.13 -0.35 2.58
C PHE A 332 2.66 -0.24 2.64
N LEU A 333 3.21 0.19 3.77
CA LEU A 333 4.65 0.34 3.96
C LEU A 333 5.36 -1.01 3.78
N MET A 334 4.85 -2.06 4.41
CA MET A 334 5.37 -3.42 4.26
C MET A 334 5.32 -3.87 2.79
N CYS A 335 4.21 -3.63 2.10
CA CYS A 335 4.02 -3.99 0.70
C CYS A 335 5.00 -3.27 -0.23
N VAL A 336 5.17 -1.94 -0.07
CA VAL A 336 6.08 -1.15 -0.89
C VAL A 336 7.53 -1.56 -0.63
N LEU A 337 7.92 -1.73 0.64
CA LEU A 337 9.27 -2.19 0.99
C LEU A 337 9.54 -3.59 0.45
N TYR A 338 8.58 -4.52 0.61
CA TYR A 338 8.68 -5.87 0.10
C TYR A 338 8.84 -5.86 -1.43
N SER A 339 8.03 -5.10 -2.16
CA SER A 339 8.15 -4.96 -3.62
C SER A 339 9.48 -4.33 -4.06
N SER A 340 10.06 -3.44 -3.26
CA SER A 340 11.35 -2.80 -3.57
C SER A 340 12.55 -3.69 -3.25
N ILE A 341 12.46 -4.53 -2.21
CA ILE A 341 13.55 -5.41 -1.76
C ILE A 341 13.53 -6.73 -2.52
N ARG A 342 12.34 -7.28 -2.79
CA ARG A 342 12.22 -8.58 -3.43
C ARG A 342 12.96 -8.55 -4.77
N ASN A 343 14.01 -9.36 -4.84
CA ASN A 343 14.81 -9.55 -6.03
C ASN A 343 13.92 -10.27 -7.05
N SER A 344 13.91 -9.83 -8.30
CA SER A 344 13.03 -10.37 -9.36
C SER A 344 13.39 -11.79 -9.81
N SER A 345 14.18 -12.52 -9.02
CA SER A 345 14.70 -13.86 -9.31
C SER A 345 13.69 -14.99 -9.10
N ASN A 346 12.43 -14.69 -8.74
CA ASN A 346 11.36 -15.68 -8.74
C ASN A 346 10.51 -15.54 -10.00
N THR A 347 10.75 -16.44 -10.95
CA THR A 347 10.09 -16.56 -12.27
C THR A 347 8.55 -16.67 -12.18
N GLN A 348 8.01 -17.15 -11.05
CA GLN A 348 6.58 -17.38 -10.89
C GLN A 348 5.74 -16.09 -10.78
N VAL A 349 6.24 -15.03 -10.13
CA VAL A 349 5.49 -13.76 -10.00
C VAL A 349 5.65 -12.88 -11.24
N ASN A 350 6.80 -12.95 -11.92
CA ASN A 350 6.98 -12.30 -13.23
C ASN A 350 5.97 -12.81 -14.28
N LYS A 351 5.58 -14.09 -14.18
CA LYS A 351 4.52 -14.69 -15.01
C LYS A 351 3.11 -14.17 -14.68
N LEU A 352 2.88 -13.71 -13.45
CA LEU A 352 1.59 -13.16 -12.97
C LEU A 352 1.49 -11.64 -13.16
N THR A 353 2.61 -10.92 -13.19
CA THR A 353 2.65 -9.45 -13.34
C THR A 353 2.75 -8.95 -14.79
N LEU A 354 2.55 -9.81 -15.80
CA LEU A 354 2.71 -9.46 -17.22
C LEU A 354 4.08 -8.83 -17.54
N THR A 355 5.15 -9.33 -16.91
CA THR A 355 6.53 -8.89 -17.21
C THR A 355 7.24 -9.81 -18.20
N SER A 356 6.53 -10.78 -18.79
CA SER A 356 7.06 -11.66 -19.82
C SER A 356 7.02 -10.99 -21.19
N ASP A 357 8.13 -10.39 -21.61
CA ASP A 357 8.51 -10.26 -23.02
C ASP A 357 9.98 -10.67 -23.17
N GLU A 358 10.19 -11.82 -23.83
CA GLU A 358 11.42 -12.35 -24.46
C GLU A 358 12.75 -12.49 -23.68
N SER A 359 12.99 -11.84 -22.54
CA SER A 359 14.31 -11.91 -21.88
C SER A 359 14.57 -13.20 -21.09
N SER A 360 13.52 -13.97 -20.74
CA SER A 360 13.65 -15.18 -19.92
C SER A 360 13.99 -16.46 -20.70
N LEU A 361 14.31 -16.37 -22.00
CA LEU A 361 14.72 -17.52 -22.82
C LEU A 361 16.24 -17.65 -22.99
N ILE A 362 17.04 -16.81 -22.32
CA ILE A 362 18.51 -16.82 -22.43
C ILE A 362 19.19 -17.40 -21.19
N GLU A 363 18.47 -17.62 -20.09
CA GLU A 363 19.08 -17.93 -18.78
C GLU A 363 19.38 -19.42 -18.51
N ASP A 364 19.25 -20.30 -19.51
CA ASP A 364 19.50 -21.75 -19.32
C ASP A 364 20.82 -22.25 -19.92
N GLY A 365 21.82 -21.37 -20.07
CA GLY A 365 23.08 -21.78 -20.69
C GLY A 365 24.24 -20.79 -20.66
N HIS A 366 24.62 -20.25 -19.50
CA HIS A 366 26.01 -19.87 -19.25
C HIS A 366 26.27 -19.64 -17.75
N HIS A 367 27.11 -20.49 -17.16
CA HIS A 367 27.88 -20.09 -15.98
C HIS A 367 28.75 -18.89 -16.39
N PRO A 368 28.67 -17.73 -15.72
CA PRO A 368 29.63 -16.67 -15.98
C PRO A 368 30.97 -17.09 -15.39
N GLU A 369 31.92 -17.40 -16.26
CA GLU A 369 33.34 -17.38 -15.93
C GLU A 369 33.71 -15.99 -15.38
N ASN A 370 34.52 -16.00 -14.33
CA ASN A 370 35.25 -14.90 -13.70
C ASN A 370 35.25 -13.57 -14.48
N PHE A 371 34.42 -12.61 -14.03
CA PHE A 371 34.63 -11.20 -14.34
C PHE A 371 35.56 -10.57 -13.31
N ASP A 372 36.62 -9.96 -13.79
CA ASP A 372 37.70 -9.33 -13.03
C ASP A 372 37.17 -8.43 -11.90
N VAL A 373 37.62 -8.74 -10.69
CA VAL A 373 37.47 -7.90 -9.50
C VAL A 373 38.44 -6.71 -9.66
N GLU A 374 37.97 -5.62 -10.26
CA GLU A 374 38.61 -4.33 -10.05
C GLU A 374 38.32 -3.85 -8.63
N ASP A 375 39.39 -3.83 -7.84
CA ASP A 375 39.51 -3.35 -6.48
C ASP A 375 38.88 -1.96 -6.29
N GLY A 376 37.89 -1.88 -5.41
CA GLY A 376 37.13 -0.66 -5.12
C GLY A 376 36.03 -0.90 -4.10
N GLU A 377 36.41 -0.95 -2.82
CA GLU A 377 35.49 -1.02 -1.68
C GLU A 377 34.28 -0.08 -1.84
N ASN A 378 33.06 -0.65 -1.78
CA ASN A 378 31.75 0.03 -1.74
C ASN A 378 31.23 0.66 -3.05
N ARG A 379 31.26 -0.05 -4.18
CA ARG A 379 30.48 0.33 -5.37
C ARG A 379 29.27 -0.60 -5.56
N ALA A 380 28.09 -0.01 -5.76
CA ALA A 380 26.90 -0.75 -6.17
C ALA A 380 27.15 -1.46 -7.52
N VAL A 381 26.55 -2.62 -7.75
CA VAL A 381 26.73 -3.38 -8.99
C VAL A 381 25.60 -3.07 -9.95
N ASP A 382 25.93 -2.68 -11.19
CA ASP A 382 24.94 -2.53 -12.25
C ASP A 382 24.57 -3.90 -12.82
N ASN A 383 23.48 -4.46 -12.30
CA ASN A 383 22.97 -5.78 -12.63
C ASN A 383 21.95 -5.77 -13.79
N GLU A 384 21.81 -4.66 -14.52
CA GLU A 384 20.79 -4.49 -15.57
C GLU A 384 21.40 -4.19 -16.97
N LYS A 385 22.71 -4.42 -17.14
CA LYS A 385 23.43 -4.15 -18.40
C LYS A 385 22.90 -4.98 -19.57
N GLU A 386 22.70 -6.27 -19.35
CA GLU A 386 22.27 -7.22 -20.39
C GLU A 386 20.75 -7.30 -20.52
N GLY A 387 20.02 -6.89 -19.47
CA GLY A 387 18.57 -6.84 -19.46
C GLY A 387 18.04 -6.25 -18.16
N VAL A 388 16.91 -5.54 -18.21
CA VAL A 388 16.25 -5.03 -17.01
C VAL A 388 15.69 -6.18 -16.16
N THR A 389 15.88 -6.10 -14.85
CA THR A 389 15.43 -7.14 -13.92
C THR A 389 13.94 -7.07 -13.63
N TYR A 390 13.31 -5.92 -13.89
CA TYR A 390 11.87 -5.68 -13.78
C TYR A 390 11.43 -4.63 -14.81
N SER A 391 10.14 -4.63 -15.16
CA SER A 391 9.60 -3.58 -16.02
C SER A 391 9.54 -2.25 -15.27
N TYR A 392 10.39 -1.29 -15.66
CA TYR A 392 10.42 0.05 -15.08
C TYR A 392 9.06 0.76 -15.20
N SER A 393 8.38 0.59 -16.33
CA SER A 393 7.06 1.16 -16.56
C SER A 393 6.04 0.61 -15.56
N PHE A 394 5.98 -0.72 -15.42
CA PHE A 394 5.06 -1.36 -14.48
C PHE A 394 5.35 -0.96 -13.02
N PHE A 395 6.62 -0.86 -12.63
CA PHE A 395 7.00 -0.39 -11.30
C PHE A 395 6.47 1.01 -10.99
N HIS A 396 6.66 1.98 -11.90
CA HIS A 396 6.11 3.32 -11.73
C HIS A 396 4.58 3.36 -11.76
N PHE A 397 3.96 2.51 -12.58
CA PHE A 397 2.51 2.35 -12.57
C PHE A 397 1.98 1.83 -11.21
N MET A 398 2.69 0.89 -10.59
CA MET A 398 2.37 0.44 -9.23
C MET A 398 2.46 1.58 -8.22
N LEU A 399 3.49 2.43 -8.28
CA LEU A 399 3.63 3.60 -7.40
C LEU A 399 2.57 4.70 -7.66
N PHE A 400 2.12 4.83 -8.91
CA PHE A 400 0.96 5.66 -9.25
C PHE A 400 -0.31 5.15 -8.55
N LEU A 401 -0.62 3.86 -8.65
CA LEU A 401 -1.76 3.25 -7.96
C LEU A 401 -1.61 3.35 -6.44
N ALA A 402 -0.39 3.16 -5.92
CA ALA A 402 -0.04 3.32 -4.52
C ALA A 402 -0.35 4.73 -4.01
N SER A 403 -0.07 5.77 -4.81
CA SER A 403 -0.38 7.16 -4.49
C SER A 403 -1.90 7.41 -4.39
N LEU A 404 -2.68 6.79 -5.29
CA LEU A 404 -4.15 6.84 -5.23
C LEU A 404 -4.72 6.09 -4.02
N TYR A 405 -4.15 4.93 -3.66
CA TYR A 405 -4.53 4.21 -2.45
C TYR A 405 -4.27 5.02 -1.18
N ILE A 406 -3.09 5.66 -1.07
CA ILE A 406 -2.76 6.52 0.08
C ILE A 406 -3.74 7.68 0.19
N MET A 407 -4.07 8.32 -0.92
CA MET A 407 -5.05 9.39 -0.94
C MET A 407 -6.38 8.96 -0.32
N MET A 408 -6.92 7.82 -0.76
CA MET A 408 -8.20 7.31 -0.26
C MET A 408 -8.12 6.87 1.21
N THR A 409 -6.99 6.30 1.62
CA THR A 409 -6.79 5.82 2.99
C THR A 409 -6.66 6.99 3.97
N LEU A 410 -5.91 8.03 3.61
CA LEU A 410 -5.73 9.23 4.45
C LEU A 410 -7.00 10.09 4.53
N THR A 411 -7.90 10.00 3.55
CA THR A 411 -9.21 10.67 3.57
C THR A 411 -10.34 9.75 4.06
N ASN A 412 -10.00 8.63 4.69
CA ASN A 412 -10.92 7.66 5.28
C ASN A 412 -12.02 7.16 4.32
N TRP A 413 -11.75 7.17 3.01
CA TRP A 413 -12.70 6.79 1.96
C TRP A 413 -14.02 7.58 1.98
N TYR A 414 -14.02 8.77 2.57
CA TYR A 414 -15.19 9.64 2.61
C TYR A 414 -15.47 10.26 1.25
N SER A 415 -16.73 10.24 0.84
CA SER A 415 -17.14 10.88 -0.41
C SER A 415 -17.34 12.38 -0.19
N PRO A 416 -16.73 13.23 -1.04
CA PRO A 416 -17.10 14.65 -1.10
C PRO A 416 -18.49 14.77 -1.73
N ASP A 417 -19.47 15.24 -0.96
CA ASP A 417 -20.81 15.50 -1.50
C ASP A 417 -20.87 16.78 -2.34
N SER A 418 -21.91 16.97 -3.15
CA SER A 418 -22.00 18.08 -4.12
C SER A 418 -21.90 19.47 -3.50
N ASN A 419 -22.33 19.60 -2.24
CA ASN A 419 -22.27 20.87 -1.50
C ASN A 419 -21.05 20.94 -0.56
N TYR A 420 -20.24 19.88 -0.47
CA TYR A 420 -19.12 19.75 0.47
C TYR A 420 -19.48 19.95 1.96
N GLU A 421 -20.78 19.97 2.29
CA GLU A 421 -21.31 20.22 3.63
C GLU A 421 -21.14 19.02 4.56
N THR A 422 -21.11 17.80 4.00
CA THR A 422 -20.95 16.56 4.77
C THR A 422 -19.99 15.60 4.08
N MET A 423 -19.11 15.00 4.89
CA MET A 423 -18.29 13.85 4.51
C MET A 423 -18.99 12.60 5.01
N THR A 424 -19.41 11.75 4.07
CA THR A 424 -20.17 10.55 4.37
C THR A 424 -19.48 9.32 3.79
N SER A 425 -19.54 8.23 4.54
CA SER A 425 -19.18 6.91 4.03
C SER A 425 -20.24 6.46 3.04
N LYS A 426 -19.85 5.81 1.94
CA LYS A 426 -20.78 5.30 0.93
C LYS A 426 -20.54 3.81 0.67
N TRP A 427 -21.62 3.11 0.31
CA TRP A 427 -21.61 1.68 -0.06
C TRP A 427 -20.54 1.28 -1.09
N PRO A 428 -20.19 2.06 -2.12
CA PRO A 428 -19.12 1.68 -3.05
C PRO A 428 -17.77 1.42 -2.37
N SER A 429 -17.40 2.21 -1.36
CA SER A 429 -16.16 2.00 -0.59
C SER A 429 -16.18 0.67 0.17
N VAL A 430 -17.34 0.30 0.72
CA VAL A 430 -17.57 -0.99 1.40
C VAL A 430 -17.39 -2.14 0.41
N TRP A 431 -18.08 -2.07 -0.74
CA TRP A 431 -18.06 -3.12 -1.76
C TRP A 431 -16.68 -3.32 -2.38
N VAL A 432 -15.92 -2.24 -2.61
CA VAL A 432 -14.53 -2.31 -3.05
C VAL A 432 -13.71 -3.18 -2.09
N LYS A 433 -13.81 -2.94 -0.77
CA LYS A 433 -13.03 -3.67 0.24
C LYS A 433 -13.52 -5.11 0.44
N ILE A 434 -14.83 -5.35 0.47
CA ILE A 434 -15.41 -6.70 0.60
C ILE A 434 -15.10 -7.56 -0.64
N SER A 435 -15.29 -7.03 -1.85
CA SER A 435 -14.96 -7.77 -3.07
C SER A 435 -13.47 -8.09 -3.16
N SER A 436 -12.58 -7.17 -2.77
CA SER A 436 -11.15 -7.45 -2.65
C SER A 436 -10.86 -8.59 -1.66
N SER A 437 -11.62 -8.70 -0.57
CA SER A 437 -11.46 -9.82 0.39
C SER A 437 -11.82 -11.18 -0.23
N TRP A 438 -12.88 -11.24 -1.03
CA TRP A 438 -13.27 -12.45 -1.74
C TRP A 438 -12.26 -12.83 -2.83
N ILE A 439 -11.76 -11.83 -3.56
CA ILE A 439 -10.71 -12.04 -4.56
C ILE A 439 -9.43 -12.54 -3.89
N CYS A 440 -9.06 -12.02 -2.71
CA CYS A 440 -7.89 -12.49 -1.95
C CYS A 440 -7.99 -13.99 -1.64
N ILE A 441 -9.12 -14.41 -1.07
CA ILE A 441 -9.35 -15.80 -0.72
C ILE A 441 -9.40 -16.66 -1.99
N ALA A 442 -10.07 -16.21 -3.05
CA ALA A 442 -10.13 -16.94 -4.31
C ALA A 442 -8.75 -17.12 -4.95
N LEU A 443 -7.91 -16.08 -4.96
CA LEU A 443 -6.55 -16.16 -5.46
C LEU A 443 -5.70 -17.12 -4.63
N TYR A 444 -5.80 -17.08 -3.30
CA TYR A 444 -5.09 -18.00 -2.42
C TYR A 444 -5.56 -19.46 -2.60
N VAL A 445 -6.86 -19.69 -2.66
CA VAL A 445 -7.43 -21.02 -2.94
C VAL A 445 -6.96 -21.51 -4.32
N TRP A 446 -6.87 -20.61 -5.30
CA TRP A 446 -6.35 -20.92 -6.63
C TRP A 446 -4.86 -21.27 -6.61
N THR A 447 -4.02 -20.59 -5.81
CA THR A 447 -2.60 -20.97 -5.70
C THR A 447 -2.43 -22.38 -5.12
N LEU A 448 -3.32 -22.82 -4.23
CA LEU A 448 -3.33 -24.19 -3.71
C LEU A 448 -3.88 -25.23 -4.70
N ALA A 449 -4.92 -24.87 -5.46
CA ALA A 449 -5.64 -25.82 -6.33
C ALA A 449 -5.06 -25.91 -7.76
N ALA A 450 -4.40 -24.87 -8.26
CA ALA A 450 -3.90 -24.81 -9.63
C ALA A 450 -2.96 -25.98 -10.00
N PRO A 451 -2.01 -26.42 -9.14
CA PRO A 451 -1.15 -27.57 -9.43
C PRO A 451 -1.93 -28.89 -9.64
N LEU A 452 -3.09 -29.04 -8.97
CA LEU A 452 -3.94 -30.23 -9.09
C LEU A 452 -4.78 -30.24 -10.37
N VAL A 453 -5.24 -29.06 -10.80
CA VAL A 453 -6.15 -28.92 -11.94
C VAL A 453 -5.39 -28.84 -13.26
N LEU A 454 -4.24 -28.17 -13.27
CA LEU A 454 -3.45 -27.91 -14.48
C LEU A 454 -2.24 -28.83 -14.56
N VAL A 455 -2.48 -30.14 -14.72
CA VAL A 455 -1.43 -31.18 -14.76
C VAL A 455 -0.39 -30.99 -15.90
N ASN A 456 -0.70 -30.17 -16.91
CA ASN A 456 0.16 -29.91 -18.07
C ASN A 456 1.02 -28.63 -17.96
N ARG A 457 1.16 -28.04 -16.77
CA ARG A 457 1.96 -26.83 -16.56
C ARG A 457 2.95 -27.06 -15.43
N ASP A 458 4.23 -26.76 -15.65
CA ASP A 458 5.23 -26.80 -14.59
C ASP A 458 4.95 -25.69 -13.56
N PHE A 459 4.85 -26.08 -12.29
CA PHE A 459 4.62 -25.21 -11.13
C PHE A 459 5.81 -25.22 -10.16
N ASP A 460 6.91 -25.87 -10.53
CA ASP A 460 8.17 -25.88 -9.77
C ASP A 460 8.89 -24.52 -9.81
#